data_AF-A0A286GK71-F1
#
_entry.id   AF-A0A286GK71-F1
#
_cell.length_a   1.000
_cell.length_b   1.000
_cell.length_c   1.000
_cell.angle_alpha   90.00
_cell.angle_beta   90.00
_cell.angle_gamma   90.00
#
_symmetry.space_group_name_H-M   'P 1'
#
loop_
_entity.id
_entity.type
_entity.pdbx_description
1 polymer ?
#
loop_
_entity_poly.entity_id
_entity_poly.type
_entity_poly.pdbx_seq_one_letter_code
_entity_poly.pdbx_strand_id
1 'polypeptide(L)'
;MNIRSREIELPSYAKLVCVLLSLVIIVYGLHELQGLLIPLVFAILFSVLLFPLVQRLENWGVPRILAIILCLVLALGALTALFWGVSVQISSFSEVIPQFVKRGSEYIDSIQTFADEQLNIDRKRQVSEIKKYLNQALAEGGTILTTTLLATTSIVTNLFLVLLFAFFFLLYRDFFRSFFYKAFDDTRRSKIDDVMSGIYEVVKDYLAGLVLVILIIGTLMTVGLLILGVDYAVFFGFFGACLVLIPYFGISMGSLLPAAYTLVTQDNPLKALGVIGVFLFVQTLEGNFITPYIVGSKVSINPLAAIVVLILWENIWGLPGLILALPMTAIIKVIFDSVDALKPYGFVIGEAEKPRPPIKNLQELADQLPKRAMKVGKVEEKN
;
A
#
# COMPACT_ATOMS: atom_id res chain seq x y z
N MET A 1 47.43 26.47 -6.86
CA MET A 1 46.53 27.55 -7.32
C MET A 1 45.15 27.27 -6.75
N ASN A 2 44.74 28.04 -5.74
CA ASN A 2 43.60 27.74 -4.88
C ASN A 2 42.32 28.28 -5.53
N ILE A 3 41.63 27.44 -6.32
CA ILE A 3 40.32 27.80 -6.90
C ILE A 3 39.28 27.62 -5.80
N ARG A 4 39.16 28.61 -4.91
CA ARG A 4 37.93 28.79 -4.12
C ARG A 4 36.82 29.00 -5.14
N SER A 5 35.93 28.01 -5.28
CA SER A 5 34.66 28.17 -5.96
C SER A 5 33.99 29.44 -5.42
N ARG A 6 33.84 30.47 -6.25
CA ARG A 6 32.96 31.59 -5.94
C ARG A 6 31.58 30.99 -5.75
N GLU A 7 31.11 30.93 -4.51
CA GLU A 7 29.72 30.63 -4.22
C GLU A 7 28.89 31.72 -4.92
N ILE A 8 28.21 31.35 -5.99
CA ILE A 8 27.31 32.25 -6.69
C ILE A 8 26.13 32.47 -5.75
N GLU A 9 26.14 33.55 -4.99
CA GLU A 9 25.03 33.95 -4.15
C GLU A 9 23.86 34.39 -5.04
N LEU A 10 23.04 33.42 -5.44
CA LEU A 10 21.83 33.68 -6.21
C LEU A 10 20.85 34.49 -5.36
N PRO A 11 20.17 35.49 -5.95
CA PRO A 11 19.11 36.22 -5.27
C PRO A 11 17.94 35.29 -4.91
N SER A 12 17.20 35.60 -3.85
CA SER A 12 16.17 34.71 -3.27
C SER A 12 15.11 34.25 -4.29
N TYR A 13 14.73 35.11 -5.24
CA TYR A 13 13.79 34.75 -6.30
C TYR A 13 14.39 33.71 -7.28
N ALA A 14 15.68 33.80 -7.60
CA ALA A 14 16.35 32.85 -8.47
C ALA A 14 16.50 31.48 -7.78
N LYS A 15 16.81 31.47 -6.48
CA LYS A 15 16.81 30.24 -5.67
C LYS A 15 15.43 29.57 -5.68
N LEU A 16 14.36 30.34 -5.47
CA LEU A 16 12.98 29.83 -5.49
C LEU A 16 12.62 29.25 -6.86
N VAL A 17 12.94 29.96 -7.96
CA VAL A 17 12.71 29.47 -9.32
C VAL A 17 13.47 28.17 -9.59
N CYS A 18 14.74 28.07 -9.21
CA CYS A 18 15.52 26.84 -9.35
C CYS A 18 14.89 25.67 -8.59
N VAL A 19 14.41 25.90 -7.36
CA VAL A 19 13.74 24.87 -6.56
C VAL A 19 12.44 24.43 -7.24
N LEU A 20 11.60 25.36 -7.67
CA LEU A 20 10.34 25.02 -8.36
C LEU A 20 10.59 24.28 -9.67
N LEU A 21 11.55 24.72 -10.48
CA LEU A 21 11.92 24.04 -11.72
C LEU A 21 12.45 22.63 -11.45
N SER A 22 13.31 22.47 -10.44
CA SER A 22 13.82 21.13 -10.06
C SER A 22 12.69 20.20 -9.65
N LEU A 23 11.69 20.70 -8.90
CA LEU A 23 10.54 19.93 -8.46
C LEU A 23 9.67 19.51 -9.66
N VAL A 24 9.40 20.42 -10.59
CA VAL A 24 8.65 20.12 -11.82
C VAL A 24 9.37 19.07 -12.66
N ILE A 25 10.68 19.20 -12.85
CA ILE A 25 11.48 18.24 -13.62
C ILE A 25 11.47 16.86 -12.95
N ILE A 26 11.56 16.79 -11.61
CA ILE A 26 11.49 15.52 -10.88
C ILE A 26 10.11 14.88 -11.07
N VAL A 27 9.02 15.62 -10.86
CA VAL A 27 7.66 15.08 -11.00
C VAL A 27 7.38 14.62 -12.43
N TYR A 28 7.78 15.42 -13.42
CA TYR A 28 7.67 15.05 -14.84
C TYR A 28 8.48 13.79 -15.15
N GLY A 29 9.73 13.71 -14.68
CA GLY A 29 10.58 12.53 -14.84
C GLY A 29 10.00 11.27 -14.16
N LEU A 30 9.41 11.41 -12.97
CA LEU A 30 8.71 10.31 -12.28
C LEU A 30 7.54 9.79 -13.12
N HIS A 31 6.74 10.68 -13.70
CA HIS A 31 5.60 10.33 -14.53
C HIS A 31 6.02 9.68 -15.86
N GLU A 32 6.95 10.28 -16.61
CA GLU A 32 7.38 9.76 -17.92
C GLU A 32 8.14 8.44 -17.83
N LEU A 33 8.97 8.26 -16.79
CA LEU A 33 9.78 7.05 -16.61
C LEU A 33 9.08 5.96 -15.81
N GLN A 34 7.77 6.07 -15.57
CA GLN A 34 7.01 5.15 -14.73
C GLN A 34 7.15 3.67 -15.14
N GLY A 35 7.26 3.37 -16.45
CA GLY A 35 7.43 2.01 -16.95
C GLY A 35 8.72 1.31 -16.48
N LEU A 36 9.74 2.09 -16.10
CA LEU A 36 10.99 1.59 -15.53
C LEU A 36 11.01 1.77 -14.01
N LEU A 37 10.59 2.93 -13.52
CA LEU A 37 10.67 3.29 -12.11
C LEU A 37 9.75 2.47 -11.22
N ILE A 38 8.54 2.13 -11.68
CA ILE A 38 7.60 1.33 -10.90
C ILE A 38 8.19 -0.06 -10.61
N PRO A 39 8.61 -0.87 -11.61
CA PRO A 39 9.28 -2.15 -11.35
C PRO A 39 10.53 -2.03 -10.47
N LEU A 40 11.31 -0.96 -10.66
CA LEU A 40 12.52 -0.71 -9.87
C LEU A 40 12.20 -0.47 -8.39
N VAL A 41 11.21 0.36 -8.07
CA VAL A 41 10.80 0.65 -6.69
C VAL A 41 10.20 -0.60 -6.05
N PHE A 42 9.30 -1.32 -6.75
CA PHE A 42 8.79 -2.60 -6.25
C PHE A 42 9.91 -3.60 -5.99
N ALA A 43 10.93 -3.66 -6.85
CA ALA A 43 12.09 -4.52 -6.64
C ALA A 43 12.91 -4.14 -5.39
N ILE A 44 13.10 -2.85 -5.11
CA ILE A 44 13.75 -2.39 -3.88
C ILE A 44 12.93 -2.86 -2.67
N LEU A 45 11.62 -2.57 -2.64
CA LEU A 45 10.73 -2.97 -1.56
C LEU A 45 10.72 -4.50 -1.36
N PHE A 46 10.59 -5.25 -2.45
CA PHE A 46 10.59 -6.70 -2.43
C PHE A 46 11.95 -7.28 -1.98
N SER A 47 13.06 -6.67 -2.38
CA SER A 47 14.40 -7.05 -1.90
C SER A 47 14.54 -6.86 -0.39
N VAL A 48 14.02 -5.75 0.17
CA VAL A 48 14.02 -5.49 1.60
C VAL A 48 13.19 -6.53 2.35
N LEU A 49 12.03 -6.90 1.81
CA LEU A 49 11.16 -7.93 2.39
C LEU A 49 11.81 -9.33 2.39
N LEU A 50 12.52 -9.69 1.31
CA LEU A 50 13.18 -11.00 1.19
C LEU A 50 14.53 -11.07 1.91
N PHE A 51 15.18 -9.94 2.18
CA PHE A 51 16.52 -9.89 2.76
C PHE A 51 16.68 -10.70 4.06
N PRO A 52 15.76 -10.68 5.05
CA PRO A 52 15.85 -11.53 6.24
C PRO A 52 15.93 -13.03 5.91
N LEU A 53 15.15 -13.48 4.92
CA LEU A 53 15.13 -14.88 4.49
C LEU A 53 16.44 -15.26 3.80
N VAL A 54 16.92 -14.40 2.90
CA VAL A 54 18.21 -14.58 2.21
C VAL A 54 19.35 -14.65 3.22
N GLN A 55 19.40 -13.72 4.18
CA GLN A 55 20.43 -13.69 5.21
C GLN A 55 20.39 -14.94 6.10
N ARG A 56 19.20 -15.47 6.41
CA ARG A 56 19.05 -16.70 7.19
C ARG A 56 19.58 -17.93 6.44
N LEU A 57 19.35 -18.01 5.12
CA LEU A 57 19.92 -19.06 4.27
C LEU A 57 21.45 -18.94 4.13
N GLU A 58 21.97 -17.72 3.96
CA GLU A 58 23.42 -17.49 3.94
C GLU A 58 24.08 -17.90 5.25
N ASN A 59 23.44 -17.61 6.40
CA ASN A 59 23.91 -18.02 7.72
C ASN A 59 23.88 -19.56 7.92
N TRP A 60 23.09 -20.29 7.13
CA TRP A 60 23.10 -21.76 7.09
C TRP A 60 24.16 -22.33 6.13
N GLY A 61 24.98 -21.48 5.51
CA GLY A 61 26.07 -21.88 4.62
C GLY A 61 25.68 -21.96 3.14
N VAL A 62 24.46 -21.56 2.76
CA VAL A 62 24.06 -21.49 1.34
C VAL A 62 24.79 -20.33 0.66
N PRO A 63 25.46 -20.54 -0.50
CA PRO A 63 26.14 -19.45 -1.18
C PRO A 63 25.13 -18.40 -1.67
N ARG A 64 25.51 -17.12 -1.59
CA ARG A 64 24.64 -15.95 -1.81
C ARG A 64 23.71 -16.07 -3.01
N ILE A 65 24.22 -16.46 -4.19
CA ILE A 65 23.42 -16.57 -5.41
C ILE A 65 22.30 -17.61 -5.25
N LEU A 66 22.61 -18.78 -4.67
CA LEU A 66 21.61 -19.82 -4.44
C LEU A 66 20.58 -19.40 -3.38
N ALA A 67 21.01 -18.70 -2.32
CA ALA A 67 20.11 -18.18 -1.30
C ALA A 67 19.09 -17.20 -1.90
N ILE A 68 19.55 -16.28 -2.77
CA ILE A 68 18.69 -15.32 -3.46
C ILE A 68 17.72 -16.03 -4.40
N ILE A 69 18.22 -16.93 -5.27
CA ILE A 69 17.38 -17.67 -6.23
C ILE A 69 16.33 -18.49 -5.49
N LEU A 70 16.71 -19.19 -4.41
CA LEU A 70 15.76 -19.98 -3.62
C LEU A 70 14.67 -19.11 -3.00
N CYS A 71 15.02 -17.96 -2.41
CA CYS A 71 14.03 -17.03 -1.88
C CYS A 71 13.09 -16.47 -2.96
N LEU A 72 13.61 -16.11 -4.13
CA LEU A 72 12.79 -15.60 -5.25
C LEU A 72 11.85 -16.69 -5.79
N VAL A 73 12.34 -17.92 -5.95
CA VAL A 73 11.53 -19.07 -6.40
C VAL A 73 10.46 -19.41 -5.37
N LEU A 74 10.78 -19.39 -4.07
CA LEU A 74 9.80 -19.63 -3.01
C LEU A 74 8.73 -18.54 -2.99
N ALA A 75 9.11 -17.27 -3.11
CA ALA A 75 8.16 -16.16 -3.14
C ALA A 75 7.27 -16.21 -4.39
N LEU A 76 7.85 -16.49 -5.56
CA LEU A 76 7.10 -16.68 -6.79
C LEU A 76 6.17 -17.90 -6.69
N GLY A 77 6.62 -19.01 -6.12
CA GLY A 77 5.82 -20.20 -5.87
C GLY A 77 4.64 -19.96 -4.94
N ALA A 78 4.83 -19.17 -3.89
CA ALA A 78 3.74 -18.76 -2.99
C ALA A 78 2.70 -17.90 -3.73
N LEU A 79 3.15 -16.93 -4.53
CA LEU A 79 2.27 -16.10 -5.34
C LEU A 79 1.52 -16.93 -6.38
N THR A 80 2.20 -17.79 -7.14
CA THR A 80 1.55 -18.62 -8.16
C THR A 80 0.57 -19.62 -7.55
N ALA A 81 0.86 -20.20 -6.38
CA ALA A 81 -0.08 -21.05 -5.67
C ALA A 81 -1.35 -20.30 -5.22
N LEU A 82 -1.19 -19.07 -4.70
CA LEU A 82 -2.33 -18.21 -4.36
C LEU A 82 -3.16 -17.86 -5.60
N PHE A 83 -2.51 -17.36 -6.66
CA PHE A 83 -3.21 -17.02 -7.90
C PHE A 83 -3.89 -18.23 -8.52
N TRP A 84 -3.25 -19.40 -8.56
CA TRP A 84 -3.84 -20.63 -9.06
C TRP A 84 -5.12 -21.02 -8.30
N GLY A 85 -5.08 -21.01 -6.96
CA GLY A 85 -6.25 -21.34 -6.14
C GLY A 85 -7.44 -20.39 -6.34
N VAL A 86 -7.14 -19.13 -6.65
CA VAL A 86 -8.11 -18.09 -6.99
C VAL A 86 -8.61 -18.27 -8.43
N SER A 87 -7.73 -18.51 -9.39
CA SER A 87 -8.07 -18.73 -10.81
C SER A 87 -9.02 -19.91 -11.00
N VAL A 88 -8.84 -21.01 -10.28
CA VAL A 88 -9.76 -22.16 -10.32
C VAL A 88 -11.19 -21.75 -9.94
N GLN A 89 -11.33 -20.90 -8.91
CA GLN A 89 -12.65 -20.39 -8.50
C GLN A 89 -13.23 -19.36 -9.49
N ILE A 90 -12.38 -18.56 -10.13
CA ILE A 90 -12.81 -17.61 -11.18
C ILE A 90 -13.33 -18.36 -12.40
N SER A 91 -12.66 -19.41 -12.85
CA SER A 91 -13.13 -20.22 -13.99
C SER A 91 -14.53 -20.77 -13.72
N SER A 92 -14.77 -21.31 -12.53
CA SER A 92 -16.11 -21.75 -12.13
C SER A 92 -17.12 -20.59 -12.02
N PHE A 93 -16.70 -19.42 -11.51
CA PHE A 93 -17.56 -18.23 -11.50
C PHE A 93 -17.95 -17.76 -12.90
N SER A 94 -17.05 -17.87 -13.89
CA SER A 94 -17.29 -17.42 -15.26
C SER A 94 -18.45 -18.16 -15.95
N GLU A 95 -18.66 -19.42 -15.58
CA GLU A 95 -19.80 -20.23 -16.06
C GLU A 95 -21.14 -19.76 -15.49
N VAL A 96 -21.11 -19.08 -14.34
CA VAL A 96 -22.30 -18.55 -13.65
C VAL A 96 -22.65 -17.13 -14.12
N ILE A 97 -21.72 -16.41 -14.78
CA ILE A 97 -21.96 -15.03 -15.27
C ILE A 97 -23.21 -14.91 -16.16
N PRO A 98 -23.50 -15.81 -17.13
CA PRO A 98 -24.71 -15.70 -17.94
C PRO A 98 -25.99 -15.86 -17.11
N GLN A 99 -25.98 -16.74 -16.10
CA GLN A 99 -27.10 -16.91 -15.18
C GLN A 99 -27.27 -15.69 -14.28
N PHE A 100 -26.15 -15.10 -13.86
CA PHE A 100 -26.10 -13.88 -13.09
C PHE A 100 -26.77 -12.71 -13.83
N VAL A 101 -26.44 -12.54 -15.11
CA VAL A 101 -27.06 -11.53 -15.99
C VAL A 101 -28.56 -11.77 -16.12
N LYS A 102 -28.97 -13.02 -16.40
CA LYS A 102 -30.37 -13.39 -16.61
C LYS A 102 -31.21 -13.09 -15.37
N ARG A 103 -30.83 -13.62 -14.21
CA ARG A 103 -31.56 -13.42 -12.96
C ARG A 103 -31.51 -11.97 -12.48
N GLY A 104 -30.40 -11.27 -12.69
CA GLY A 104 -30.33 -9.83 -12.43
C GLY A 104 -31.36 -9.04 -13.26
N SER A 105 -31.57 -9.43 -14.53
CA SER A 105 -32.60 -8.82 -15.37
C SER A 105 -34.03 -9.13 -14.91
N GLU A 106 -34.28 -10.34 -14.39
CA GLU A 106 -35.57 -10.76 -13.82
C GLU A 106 -35.89 -10.00 -12.52
N TYR A 107 -34.88 -9.73 -11.67
CA TYR A 107 -35.04 -8.89 -10.49
C TYR A 107 -35.37 -7.43 -10.85
N ILE A 108 -34.70 -6.88 -11.86
CA ILE A 108 -35.00 -5.54 -12.37
C ILE A 108 -36.43 -5.48 -12.92
N ASP A 109 -36.88 -6.51 -13.65
CA ASP A 109 -38.27 -6.59 -14.12
C ASP A 109 -39.27 -6.65 -12.96
N SER A 110 -38.97 -7.43 -11.92
CA SER A 110 -39.82 -7.54 -10.74
C SER A 110 -39.96 -6.21 -10.00
N ILE A 111 -38.84 -5.48 -9.84
CA ILE A 111 -38.85 -4.12 -9.26
C ILE A 111 -39.63 -3.16 -10.15
N GLN A 112 -39.53 -3.28 -11.47
CA GLN A 112 -40.29 -2.46 -12.40
C GLN A 112 -41.80 -2.73 -12.26
N THR A 113 -42.22 -4.00 -12.25
CA THR A 113 -43.64 -4.36 -12.08
C THR A 113 -44.20 -3.82 -10.76
N PHE A 114 -43.45 -3.96 -9.66
CA PHE A 114 -43.83 -3.38 -8.36
C PHE A 114 -43.95 -1.84 -8.41
N ALA A 115 -42.99 -1.16 -9.04
CA ALA A 115 -43.04 0.30 -9.19
C ALA A 115 -44.17 0.77 -10.12
N ASP A 116 -44.45 0.05 -11.20
CA ASP A 116 -45.55 0.34 -12.11
C ASP A 116 -46.91 0.17 -11.39
N GLU A 117 -47.06 -0.88 -10.57
CA GLU A 117 -48.29 -1.20 -9.84
C GLU A 117 -48.58 -0.30 -8.62
N GLN A 118 -47.55 0.13 -7.86
CA GLN A 118 -47.75 0.98 -6.67
C GLN A 118 -47.43 2.46 -6.85
N LEU A 119 -46.60 2.85 -7.83
CA LEU A 119 -46.13 4.23 -7.98
C LEU A 119 -46.59 4.89 -9.28
N ASN A 120 -47.22 4.16 -10.21
CA ASN A 120 -47.82 4.69 -11.45
C ASN A 120 -46.83 5.51 -12.31
N ILE A 121 -45.53 5.18 -12.25
CA ILE A 121 -44.47 5.87 -12.99
C ILE A 121 -44.24 5.13 -14.31
N ASP A 122 -44.50 5.74 -15.47
CA ASP A 122 -44.23 5.13 -16.78
C ASP A 122 -42.70 5.06 -17.02
N ARG A 123 -42.09 3.94 -16.59
CA ARG A 123 -40.63 3.78 -16.42
C ARG A 123 -39.95 2.87 -17.44
N LYS A 124 -40.65 2.50 -18.52
CA LYS A 124 -40.14 1.55 -19.55
C LYS A 124 -38.83 2.00 -20.22
N ARG A 125 -38.58 3.31 -20.34
CA ARG A 125 -37.30 3.84 -20.87
C ARG A 125 -36.15 3.75 -19.86
N GLN A 126 -36.37 4.04 -18.57
CA GLN A 126 -35.30 4.01 -17.56
C GLN A 126 -34.82 2.58 -17.29
N VAL A 127 -35.73 1.60 -17.27
CA VAL A 127 -35.37 0.22 -16.97
C VAL A 127 -34.61 -0.44 -18.13
N SER A 128 -34.97 -0.15 -19.38
CA SER A 128 -34.23 -0.65 -20.53
C SER A 128 -32.82 -0.06 -20.62
N GLU A 129 -32.62 1.20 -20.22
CA GLU A 129 -31.29 1.78 -20.08
C GLU A 129 -30.49 1.16 -18.93
N ILE A 130 -31.08 0.97 -17.73
CA ILE A 130 -30.41 0.28 -16.61
C ILE A 130 -29.98 -1.13 -17.01
N LYS A 131 -30.84 -1.89 -17.70
CA LYS A 131 -30.49 -3.22 -18.22
C LYS A 131 -29.35 -3.15 -19.23
N LYS A 132 -29.35 -2.16 -20.13
CA LYS A 132 -28.26 -1.95 -21.10
C LYS A 132 -26.94 -1.66 -20.38
N TYR A 133 -26.93 -0.74 -19.42
CA TYR A 133 -25.75 -0.41 -18.62
C TYR A 133 -25.28 -1.59 -17.77
N LEU A 134 -26.19 -2.36 -17.16
CA LEU A 134 -25.85 -3.55 -16.39
C LEU A 134 -25.22 -4.62 -17.28
N ASN A 135 -25.83 -4.92 -18.43
CA ASN A 135 -25.30 -5.89 -19.38
C ASN A 135 -23.95 -5.45 -19.94
N GLN A 136 -23.80 -4.16 -20.25
CA GLN A 136 -22.55 -3.59 -20.72
C GLN A 136 -21.47 -3.65 -19.63
N ALA A 137 -21.76 -3.22 -18.40
CA ALA A 137 -20.83 -3.28 -17.28
C ALA A 137 -20.44 -4.71 -16.89
N LEU A 138 -21.35 -5.68 -17.00
CA LEU A 138 -21.04 -7.10 -16.73
C LEU A 138 -20.25 -7.74 -17.87
N ALA A 139 -20.57 -7.42 -19.13
CA ALA A 139 -19.81 -7.90 -20.29
C ALA A 139 -18.41 -7.29 -20.30
N GLU A 140 -18.29 -5.97 -20.11
CA GLU A 140 -17.01 -5.27 -20.02
C GLU A 140 -16.23 -5.69 -18.77
N GLY A 141 -16.86 -5.77 -17.59
CA GLY A 141 -16.22 -6.19 -16.34
C GLY A 141 -15.77 -7.65 -16.35
N GLY A 142 -16.58 -8.56 -16.88
CA GLY A 142 -16.22 -9.96 -17.10
C GLY A 142 -15.10 -10.12 -18.13
N THR A 143 -15.13 -9.32 -19.20
CA THR A 143 -14.06 -9.27 -20.20
C THR A 143 -12.80 -8.66 -19.60
N ILE A 144 -12.85 -7.61 -18.79
CA ILE A 144 -11.69 -7.01 -18.13
C ILE A 144 -11.07 -7.98 -17.13
N LEU A 145 -11.88 -8.66 -16.30
CA LEU A 145 -11.38 -9.68 -15.38
C LEU A 145 -10.68 -10.82 -16.13
N THR A 146 -11.32 -11.37 -17.16
CA THR A 146 -10.76 -12.47 -17.96
C THR A 146 -9.57 -12.03 -18.81
N THR A 147 -9.63 -10.87 -19.47
CA THR A 147 -8.52 -10.32 -20.27
C THR A 147 -7.38 -9.81 -19.41
N THR A 148 -7.58 -9.34 -18.17
CA THR A 148 -6.47 -8.99 -17.26
C THR A 148 -5.78 -10.25 -16.75
N LEU A 149 -6.54 -11.32 -16.48
CA LEU A 149 -5.98 -12.63 -16.14
C LEU A 149 -5.26 -13.29 -17.33
N LEU A 150 -5.74 -13.08 -18.55
CA LEU A 150 -5.17 -13.61 -19.80
C LEU A 150 -4.11 -12.70 -20.44
N ALA A 151 -4.07 -11.40 -20.12
CA ALA A 151 -3.04 -10.45 -20.49
C ALA A 151 -1.80 -10.68 -19.62
N THR A 152 -1.31 -11.91 -19.67
CA THR A 152 -0.13 -12.35 -18.94
C THR A 152 1.11 -11.61 -19.44
N THR A 153 1.17 -11.20 -20.70
CA THR A 153 2.42 -10.67 -21.28
C THR A 153 2.95 -9.43 -20.54
N SER A 154 2.10 -8.44 -20.23
CA SER A 154 2.55 -7.22 -19.53
C SER A 154 2.84 -7.48 -18.06
N ILE A 155 2.00 -8.26 -17.37
CA ILE A 155 2.19 -8.62 -15.96
C ILE A 155 3.45 -9.48 -15.78
N VAL A 156 3.65 -10.48 -16.64
CA VAL A 156 4.84 -11.36 -16.64
C VAL A 156 6.09 -10.54 -16.93
N THR A 157 6.04 -9.62 -17.89
CA THR A 157 7.20 -8.75 -18.18
C THR A 157 7.55 -7.87 -16.98
N ASN A 158 6.55 -7.21 -16.36
CA ASN A 158 6.77 -6.38 -15.18
C ASN A 158 7.24 -7.19 -13.98
N LEU A 159 6.64 -8.35 -13.73
CA LEU A 159 7.04 -9.26 -12.65
C LEU A 159 8.48 -9.76 -12.88
N PHE A 160 8.83 -10.12 -14.11
CA PHE A 160 10.18 -10.49 -14.47
C PHE A 160 11.17 -9.36 -14.18
N LEU A 161 10.85 -8.12 -14.55
CA LEU A 161 11.69 -6.96 -14.22
C LEU A 161 11.83 -6.74 -12.71
N VAL A 162 10.74 -6.85 -11.95
CA VAL A 162 10.78 -6.76 -10.48
C VAL A 162 11.70 -7.83 -9.90
N LEU A 163 11.56 -9.09 -10.33
CA LEU A 163 12.39 -10.19 -9.85
C LEU A 163 13.86 -10.05 -10.27
N LEU A 164 14.10 -9.61 -11.50
CA LEU A 164 15.44 -9.36 -12.03
C LEU A 164 16.16 -8.25 -11.24
N PHE A 165 15.49 -7.13 -11.02
CA PHE A 165 16.05 -6.05 -10.21
C PHE A 165 16.19 -6.46 -8.75
N ALA A 166 15.23 -7.18 -8.17
CA ALA A 166 15.33 -7.66 -6.79
C ALA A 166 16.53 -8.60 -6.62
N PHE A 167 16.77 -9.49 -7.60
CA PHE A 167 17.95 -10.34 -7.65
C PHE A 167 19.24 -9.49 -7.60
N PHE A 168 19.35 -8.47 -8.46
CA PHE A 168 20.54 -7.61 -8.50
C PHE A 168 20.70 -6.74 -7.26
N PHE A 169 19.62 -6.21 -6.68
CA PHE A 169 19.67 -5.46 -5.43
C PHE A 169 20.16 -6.32 -4.27
N LEU A 170 19.70 -7.57 -4.17
CA LEU A 170 20.17 -8.52 -3.16
C LEU A 170 21.62 -8.96 -3.40
N LEU A 171 21.99 -9.19 -4.66
CA LEU A 171 23.33 -9.65 -5.04
C LEU A 171 24.39 -8.56 -4.76
N TYR A 172 24.10 -7.33 -5.16
CA TYR A 172 25.00 -6.17 -5.09
C TYR A 172 24.78 -5.27 -3.87
N ARG A 173 24.08 -5.74 -2.84
CA ARG A 173 23.78 -4.96 -1.62
C ARG A 173 25.02 -4.33 -0.95
N ASP A 174 26.15 -5.02 -0.93
CA ASP A 174 27.41 -4.51 -0.35
C ASP A 174 28.06 -3.45 -1.25
N PHE A 175 27.90 -3.59 -2.57
CA PHE A 175 28.35 -2.61 -3.55
C PHE A 175 27.54 -1.31 -3.42
N PHE A 176 26.22 -1.39 -3.31
CA PHE A 176 25.36 -0.21 -3.09
C PHE A 176 25.67 0.50 -1.78
N ARG A 177 25.91 -0.25 -0.69
CA ARG A 177 26.38 0.34 0.57
C ARG A 177 27.72 1.07 0.39
N SER A 178 28.66 0.44 -0.32
CA SER A 178 29.96 1.05 -0.62
C SER A 178 29.85 2.28 -1.52
N PHE A 179 28.87 2.32 -2.42
CA PHE A 179 28.57 3.50 -3.24
C PHE A 179 28.18 4.69 -2.34
N PHE A 180 27.30 4.51 -1.36
CA PHE A 180 26.92 5.60 -0.45
C PHE A 180 28.11 6.12 0.38
N TYR A 181 29.01 5.24 0.83
CA TYR A 181 30.24 5.67 1.52
C TYR A 181 31.17 6.51 0.64
N LYS A 182 31.13 6.34 -0.69
CA LYS A 182 31.93 7.11 -1.64
C LYS A 182 31.22 8.39 -2.09
N ALA A 183 29.90 8.34 -2.25
CA ALA A 183 29.09 9.48 -2.67
C ALA A 183 28.97 10.55 -1.58
N PHE A 184 29.06 10.13 -0.32
CA PHE A 184 29.02 11.00 0.87
C PHE A 184 30.30 10.81 1.71
N ASP A 185 31.46 10.99 1.09
CA ASP A 185 32.78 10.82 1.72
C ASP A 185 33.03 11.80 2.88
N ASP A 186 32.46 13.01 2.80
CA ASP A 186 32.47 14.01 3.87
C ASP A 186 31.56 13.66 5.07
N THR A 187 30.73 12.62 4.95
CA THR A 187 29.80 12.18 6.01
C THR A 187 30.35 10.98 6.76
N ARG A 188 30.21 10.98 8.09
CA ARG A 188 30.61 9.84 8.93
C ARG A 188 29.86 8.57 8.51
N ARG A 189 30.58 7.47 8.25
CA ARG A 189 30.00 6.18 7.85
C ARG A 189 28.89 5.69 8.78
N SER A 190 29.03 5.87 10.10
CA SER A 190 27.98 5.51 11.06
C SER A 190 26.66 6.21 10.77
N LYS A 191 26.70 7.50 10.39
CA LYS A 191 25.48 8.26 10.05
C LYS A 191 24.84 7.68 8.78
N ILE A 192 25.63 7.29 7.79
CA ILE A 192 25.13 6.64 6.57
C ILE A 192 24.48 5.30 6.91
N ASP A 193 25.13 4.49 7.76
CA ASP A 193 24.59 3.22 8.22
C ASP A 193 23.28 3.40 9.02
N ASP A 194 23.19 4.43 9.85
CA ASP A 194 21.97 4.77 10.59
C ASP A 194 20.81 5.11 9.63
N VAL A 195 21.05 5.92 8.58
CA VAL A 195 20.02 6.24 7.57
C VAL A 195 19.60 4.98 6.80
N MET A 196 20.57 4.20 6.31
CA MET A 196 20.27 2.98 5.54
C MET A 196 19.49 1.96 6.38
N SER A 197 19.86 1.81 7.66
CA SER A 197 19.18 0.91 8.59
C SER A 197 17.78 1.42 8.93
N GLY A 198 17.61 2.72 9.14
CA GLY A 198 16.29 3.33 9.35
C GLY A 198 15.35 3.13 8.15
N ILE A 199 15.84 3.34 6.93
CA ILE A 199 15.08 3.05 5.70
C ILE A 199 14.70 1.57 5.64
N TYR A 200 15.66 0.69 5.87
CA TYR A 200 15.43 -0.76 5.85
C TYR A 200 14.38 -1.19 6.88
N GLU A 201 14.48 -0.73 8.13
CA GLU A 201 13.57 -1.11 9.21
C GLU A 201 12.13 -0.64 8.95
N VAL A 202 11.96 0.62 8.55
CA VAL A 202 10.64 1.19 8.26
C VAL A 202 9.97 0.47 7.09
N VAL A 203 10.71 0.21 6.01
CA VAL A 203 10.18 -0.51 4.84
C VAL A 203 9.87 -1.96 5.18
N LYS A 204 10.79 -2.67 5.85
CA LYS A 204 10.64 -4.08 6.23
C LYS A 204 9.42 -4.26 7.15
N ASP A 205 9.31 -3.44 8.20
CA ASP A 205 8.21 -3.53 9.16
C ASP A 205 6.87 -3.18 8.51
N TYR A 206 6.82 -2.16 7.65
CA TYR A 206 5.62 -1.81 6.90
C TYR A 206 5.16 -2.93 5.97
N LEU A 207 6.06 -3.46 5.12
CA LEU A 207 5.71 -4.49 4.14
C LEU A 207 5.33 -5.82 4.81
N ALA A 208 6.06 -6.23 5.85
CA ALA A 208 5.72 -7.43 6.61
C ALA A 208 4.36 -7.25 7.30
N GLY A 209 4.10 -6.07 7.86
CA GLY A 209 2.81 -5.72 8.43
C GLY A 209 1.68 -5.75 7.39
N LEU A 210 1.90 -5.18 6.21
CA LEU A 210 0.92 -5.15 5.12
C LEU A 210 0.55 -6.56 4.64
N VAL A 211 1.54 -7.45 4.45
CA VAL A 211 1.29 -8.85 4.11
C VAL A 211 0.45 -9.53 5.19
N LEU A 212 0.78 -9.30 6.48
CA LEU A 212 0.02 -9.85 7.60
C LEU A 212 -1.42 -9.33 7.63
N VAL A 213 -1.63 -8.03 7.40
CA VAL A 213 -2.97 -7.42 7.30
C VAL A 213 -3.78 -8.09 6.17
N ILE A 214 -3.22 -8.18 4.96
CA ILE A 214 -3.91 -8.80 3.81
C ILE A 214 -4.32 -10.24 4.13
N LEU A 215 -3.43 -11.03 4.75
CA LEU A 215 -3.74 -12.41 5.16
C LEU A 215 -4.87 -12.48 6.20
N ILE A 216 -4.83 -11.62 7.22
CA ILE A 216 -5.87 -11.57 8.26
C ILE A 216 -7.22 -11.18 7.63
N ILE A 217 -7.25 -10.10 6.85
CA ILE A 217 -8.48 -9.60 6.22
C ILE A 217 -9.06 -10.62 5.25
N GLY A 218 -8.23 -11.22 4.39
CA GLY A 218 -8.68 -12.26 3.47
C GLY A 218 -9.26 -13.48 4.19
N THR A 219 -8.64 -13.87 5.30
CA THR A 219 -9.16 -14.97 6.15
C THR A 219 -10.49 -14.58 6.78
N LEU A 220 -10.61 -13.40 7.38
CA LEU A 220 -11.84 -12.94 8.03
C LEU A 220 -13.00 -12.83 7.03
N MET A 221 -12.76 -12.26 5.85
CA MET A 221 -13.76 -12.18 4.79
C MET A 221 -14.18 -13.57 4.30
N THR A 222 -13.21 -14.46 4.05
CA THR A 222 -13.49 -15.84 3.63
C THR A 222 -14.35 -16.56 4.67
N VAL A 223 -13.97 -16.50 5.95
CA VAL A 223 -14.71 -17.13 7.04
C VAL A 223 -16.12 -16.54 7.16
N GLY A 224 -16.27 -15.22 7.09
CA GLY A 224 -17.57 -14.56 7.14
C GLY A 224 -18.50 -14.99 5.99
N LEU A 225 -17.96 -15.12 4.77
CA LEU A 225 -18.70 -15.61 3.60
C LEU A 225 -19.05 -17.10 3.71
N LEU A 226 -18.15 -17.93 4.24
CA LEU A 226 -18.42 -19.34 4.50
C LEU A 226 -19.54 -19.54 5.52
N ILE A 227 -19.59 -18.71 6.58
CA ILE A 227 -20.67 -18.74 7.58
C ILE A 227 -22.03 -18.43 6.95
N LEU A 228 -22.07 -17.53 5.97
CA LEU A 228 -23.29 -17.20 5.22
C LEU A 228 -23.67 -18.26 4.17
N GLY A 229 -22.78 -19.22 3.90
CA GLY A 229 -22.93 -20.22 2.86
C GLY A 229 -22.87 -19.60 1.45
N VAL A 230 -21.99 -18.62 1.25
CA VAL A 230 -21.75 -17.99 -0.06
C VAL A 230 -20.72 -18.82 -0.81
N ASP A 231 -21.03 -19.24 -2.04
CA ASP A 231 -20.07 -19.93 -2.89
C ASP A 231 -18.90 -19.02 -3.26
N TYR A 232 -17.76 -19.63 -3.61
CA TYR A 232 -16.55 -18.88 -3.97
C TYR A 232 -16.07 -17.93 -2.86
N ALA A 233 -16.37 -18.24 -1.59
CA ALA A 233 -15.99 -17.44 -0.43
C ALA A 233 -14.49 -17.13 -0.36
N VAL A 234 -13.63 -18.09 -0.71
CA VAL A 234 -12.17 -17.92 -0.72
C VAL A 234 -11.75 -16.93 -1.82
N PHE A 235 -12.33 -17.04 -3.02
CA PHE A 235 -12.10 -16.10 -4.12
C PHE A 235 -12.50 -14.68 -3.73
N PHE A 236 -13.73 -14.50 -3.22
CA PHE A 236 -14.22 -13.18 -2.82
C PHE A 236 -13.46 -12.61 -1.61
N GLY A 237 -13.06 -13.46 -0.66
CA GLY A 237 -12.23 -13.05 0.47
C GLY A 237 -10.84 -12.60 0.03
N PHE A 238 -10.19 -13.34 -0.88
CA PHE A 238 -8.92 -12.93 -1.48
C PHE A 238 -9.06 -11.65 -2.29
N PHE A 239 -10.09 -11.54 -3.13
CA PHE A 239 -10.37 -10.34 -3.92
C PHE A 239 -10.57 -9.10 -3.03
N GLY A 240 -11.39 -9.22 -1.98
CA GLY A 240 -11.59 -8.15 -1.00
C GLY A 240 -10.30 -7.78 -0.26
N ALA A 241 -9.45 -8.76 0.07
CA ALA A 241 -8.16 -8.51 0.71
C ALA A 241 -7.16 -7.80 -0.22
N CYS A 242 -7.12 -8.14 -1.51
CA CYS A 242 -6.29 -7.42 -2.48
C CYS A 242 -6.72 -5.96 -2.61
N LEU A 243 -8.02 -5.68 -2.50
CA LEU A 243 -8.53 -4.31 -2.57
C LEU A 243 -8.19 -3.47 -1.33
N VAL A 244 -7.75 -4.06 -0.21
CA VAL A 244 -7.22 -3.31 0.96
C VAL A 244 -6.07 -2.39 0.56
N LEU A 245 -5.37 -2.72 -0.52
CA LEU A 245 -4.35 -1.86 -1.13
C LEU A 245 -4.89 -0.48 -1.57
N ILE A 246 -6.22 -0.33 -1.71
CA ILE A 246 -6.92 0.92 -1.98
C ILE A 246 -7.52 1.43 -0.65
N PRO A 247 -6.86 2.37 0.06
CA PRO A 247 -7.32 2.83 1.37
C PRO A 247 -8.74 3.39 1.34
N TYR A 248 -9.45 3.19 2.46
CA TYR A 248 -10.81 3.65 2.75
C TYR A 248 -11.94 3.04 1.88
N PHE A 249 -11.67 2.73 0.62
CA PHE A 249 -12.68 2.28 -0.35
C PHE A 249 -12.57 0.81 -0.74
N GLY A 250 -11.37 0.22 -0.60
CA GLY A 250 -11.06 -1.12 -1.07
C GLY A 250 -12.05 -2.20 -0.64
N ILE A 251 -12.26 -2.31 0.68
CA ILE A 251 -13.17 -3.32 1.25
C ILE A 251 -14.63 -3.04 0.84
N SER A 252 -15.08 -1.78 0.88
CA SER A 252 -16.46 -1.43 0.50
C SER A 252 -16.73 -1.76 -0.97
N MET A 253 -15.81 -1.42 -1.87
CA MET A 253 -15.91 -1.75 -3.30
C MET A 253 -15.83 -3.27 -3.51
N GLY A 254 -14.95 -3.95 -2.78
CA GLY A 254 -14.80 -5.40 -2.82
C GLY A 254 -16.05 -6.17 -2.40
N SER A 255 -16.93 -5.56 -1.59
CA SER A 255 -18.19 -6.17 -1.16
C SER A 255 -19.24 -6.25 -2.27
N LEU A 256 -19.15 -5.38 -3.29
CA LEU A 256 -20.19 -5.26 -4.32
C LEU A 256 -20.34 -6.53 -5.13
N LEU A 257 -19.23 -7.13 -5.56
CA LEU A 257 -19.23 -8.34 -6.37
C LEU A 257 -19.83 -9.57 -5.64
N PRO A 258 -19.38 -9.94 -4.43
CA PRO A 258 -19.99 -11.05 -3.68
C PRO A 258 -21.43 -10.76 -3.22
N ALA A 259 -21.76 -9.51 -2.88
CA ALA A 259 -23.12 -9.15 -2.50
C ALA A 259 -24.07 -9.29 -3.68
N ALA A 260 -23.67 -8.80 -4.86
CA ALA A 260 -24.44 -8.95 -6.08
C ALA A 260 -24.55 -10.44 -6.44
N TYR A 261 -23.44 -11.19 -6.47
CA TYR A 261 -23.44 -12.66 -6.69
C TYR A 261 -24.46 -13.36 -5.80
N THR A 262 -24.44 -13.08 -4.49
CA THR A 262 -25.32 -13.70 -3.51
C THR A 262 -26.78 -13.33 -3.75
N LEU A 263 -27.07 -12.07 -4.07
CA LEU A 263 -28.43 -11.60 -4.34
C LEU A 263 -29.08 -12.32 -5.52
N VAL A 264 -28.29 -12.64 -6.53
CA VAL A 264 -28.78 -13.20 -7.79
C VAL A 264 -28.81 -14.73 -7.76
N THR A 265 -27.84 -15.36 -7.10
CA THR A 265 -27.72 -16.82 -7.09
C THR A 265 -28.51 -17.47 -5.96
N GLN A 266 -28.71 -16.77 -4.84
CA GLN A 266 -29.39 -17.31 -3.67
C GLN A 266 -30.78 -16.69 -3.53
N ASP A 267 -31.79 -17.51 -3.26
CA ASP A 267 -33.21 -17.10 -3.15
C ASP A 267 -33.53 -16.26 -1.90
N ASN A 268 -32.52 -15.80 -1.17
CA ASN A 268 -32.67 -15.02 0.06
C ASN A 268 -31.90 -13.68 -0.02
N PRO A 269 -32.58 -12.57 -0.34
CA PRO A 269 -31.99 -11.24 -0.41
C PRO A 269 -31.31 -10.78 0.90
N LEU A 270 -31.75 -11.30 2.06
CA LEU A 270 -31.14 -10.96 3.35
C LEU A 270 -29.70 -11.47 3.44
N LYS A 271 -29.34 -12.53 2.72
CA LYS A 271 -27.95 -13.01 2.70
C LYS A 271 -27.02 -12.04 1.97
N ALA A 272 -27.49 -11.38 0.91
CA ALA A 272 -26.71 -10.34 0.23
C ALA A 272 -26.46 -9.15 1.15
N LEU A 273 -27.45 -8.75 1.96
CA LEU A 273 -27.25 -7.76 3.03
C LEU A 273 -26.28 -8.27 4.10
N GLY A 274 -26.34 -9.57 4.44
CA GLY A 274 -25.39 -10.23 5.31
C GLY A 274 -23.95 -10.13 4.80
N VAL A 275 -23.72 -10.31 3.49
CA VAL A 275 -22.40 -10.15 2.85
C VAL A 275 -21.89 -8.72 3.04
N ILE A 276 -22.72 -7.71 2.74
CA ILE A 276 -22.37 -6.31 2.97
C ILE A 276 -22.04 -6.09 4.45
N GLY A 277 -22.84 -6.64 5.36
CA GLY A 277 -22.60 -6.59 6.80
C GLY A 277 -21.26 -7.19 7.23
N VAL A 278 -20.88 -8.35 6.69
CA VAL A 278 -19.57 -8.98 6.93
C VAL A 278 -18.44 -8.07 6.47
N PHE A 279 -18.53 -7.53 5.25
CA PHE A 279 -17.49 -6.66 4.71
C PHE A 279 -17.37 -5.35 5.50
N LEU A 280 -18.49 -4.73 5.89
CA LEU A 280 -18.50 -3.54 6.74
C LEU A 280 -17.91 -3.81 8.13
N PHE A 281 -18.22 -4.98 8.71
CA PHE A 281 -17.65 -5.40 9.98
C PHE A 281 -16.13 -5.57 9.86
N VAL A 282 -15.66 -6.27 8.85
CA VAL A 282 -14.22 -6.45 8.60
C VAL A 282 -13.54 -5.13 8.28
N GLN A 283 -14.16 -4.22 7.53
CA GLN A 283 -13.65 -2.87 7.27
C GLN A 283 -13.48 -2.07 8.55
N THR A 284 -14.44 -2.18 9.47
CA THR A 284 -14.36 -1.52 10.77
C THR A 284 -13.22 -2.08 11.60
N LEU A 285 -13.04 -3.41 11.60
CA LEU A 285 -11.90 -4.05 12.25
C LEU A 285 -10.56 -3.64 11.62
N GLU A 286 -10.49 -3.60 10.30
CA GLU A 286 -9.31 -3.22 9.54
C GLU A 286 -8.85 -1.81 9.91
N GLY A 287 -9.72 -0.81 9.73
CA GLY A 287 -9.38 0.59 9.92
C GLY A 287 -9.17 1.01 11.37
N ASN A 288 -9.85 0.39 12.34
CA ASN A 288 -9.81 0.81 13.74
C ASN A 288 -8.91 -0.04 14.64
N PHE A 289 -8.62 -1.29 14.26
CA PHE A 289 -7.90 -2.22 15.12
C PHE A 289 -6.70 -2.87 14.42
N ILE A 290 -6.93 -3.55 13.30
CA ILE A 290 -5.93 -4.43 12.67
C ILE A 290 -4.79 -3.60 12.10
N THR A 291 -5.07 -2.65 11.21
CA THR A 291 -4.03 -1.84 10.56
C THR A 291 -3.28 -0.95 11.55
N PRO A 292 -3.93 -0.23 12.48
CA PRO A 292 -3.22 0.55 13.50
C PRO A 292 -2.31 -0.30 14.40
N TYR A 293 -2.74 -1.51 14.79
CA TYR A 293 -1.96 -2.38 15.67
C TYR A 293 -0.74 -2.99 14.96
N ILE A 294 -0.90 -3.37 13.69
CA ILE A 294 0.15 -4.05 12.93
C ILE A 294 1.12 -3.05 12.27
N VAL A 295 0.60 -1.99 11.66
CA VAL A 295 1.35 -1.08 10.79
C VAL A 295 1.52 0.32 11.41
N GLY A 296 0.61 0.75 12.28
CA GLY A 296 0.50 2.14 12.74
C GLY A 296 1.77 2.71 13.39
N SER A 297 2.47 1.93 14.23
CA SER A 297 3.69 2.37 14.91
C SER A 297 4.93 2.47 14.00
N LYS A 298 4.85 1.94 12.77
CA LYS A 298 6.03 1.68 11.94
C LYS A 298 6.33 2.78 10.93
N VAL A 299 5.31 3.55 10.55
CA VAL A 299 5.43 4.56 9.49
C VAL A 299 5.36 6.00 10.02
N SER A 300 4.77 6.26 11.19
CA SER A 300 4.83 7.57 11.89
C SER A 300 4.55 8.78 10.99
N ILE A 301 3.56 8.64 10.08
CA ILE A 301 3.06 9.70 9.19
C ILE A 301 1.71 10.15 9.74
N ASN A 302 1.50 11.46 9.87
CA ASN A 302 0.20 11.96 10.33
C ASN A 302 -0.92 11.73 9.28
N PRO A 303 -2.20 11.66 9.69
CA PRO A 303 -3.31 11.37 8.78
C PRO A 303 -3.46 12.35 7.62
N LEU A 304 -3.20 13.65 7.84
CA LEU A 304 -3.30 14.66 6.78
C LEU A 304 -2.24 14.43 5.70
N ALA A 305 -0.99 14.23 6.13
CA ALA A 305 0.11 13.90 5.24
C ALA A 305 -0.18 12.60 4.47
N ALA A 306 -0.71 11.57 5.14
CA ALA A 306 -1.09 10.31 4.50
C ALA A 306 -2.12 10.52 3.36
N ILE A 307 -3.19 11.30 3.59
CA ILE A 307 -4.19 11.60 2.55
C ILE A 307 -3.56 12.36 1.38
N VAL A 308 -2.75 13.39 1.67
CA VAL A 308 -2.10 14.20 0.64
C VAL A 308 -1.17 13.35 -0.22
N VAL A 309 -0.30 12.53 0.39
CA VAL A 309 0.63 11.70 -0.38
C VAL A 309 -0.06 10.59 -1.14
N LEU A 310 -1.16 10.02 -0.62
CA LEU A 310 -1.96 9.06 -1.36
C LEU A 310 -2.51 9.66 -2.66
N ILE A 311 -3.07 10.87 -2.59
CA ILE A 311 -3.56 11.59 -3.78
C ILE A 311 -2.40 11.92 -4.72
N LEU A 312 -1.27 12.41 -4.20
CA LEU A 312 -0.13 12.77 -5.04
C LEU A 312 0.43 11.55 -5.79
N TRP A 313 0.66 10.44 -5.11
CA TRP A 313 1.21 9.24 -5.74
C TRP A 313 0.22 8.56 -6.69
N GLU A 314 -1.08 8.61 -6.38
CA GLU A 314 -2.13 8.17 -7.30
C GLU A 314 -2.13 8.99 -8.60
N ASN A 315 -1.96 10.31 -8.51
CA ASN A 315 -1.87 11.15 -9.71
C ASN A 315 -0.57 10.92 -10.52
N ILE A 316 0.53 10.51 -9.87
CA ILE A 316 1.82 10.29 -10.54
C ILE A 316 1.88 8.91 -11.22
N TRP A 317 1.49 7.85 -10.52
CA TRP A 317 1.68 6.45 -10.97
C TRP A 317 0.38 5.61 -10.95
N GLY A 318 -0.77 6.22 -10.71
CA GLY A 318 -2.05 5.50 -10.61
C GLY A 318 -2.08 4.53 -9.42
N LEU A 319 -2.69 3.36 -9.65
CA LEU A 319 -2.83 2.31 -8.63
C LEU A 319 -1.48 1.84 -8.04
N PRO A 320 -0.41 1.59 -8.83
CA PRO A 320 0.93 1.36 -8.29
C PRO A 320 1.41 2.45 -7.32
N GLY A 321 1.21 3.72 -7.67
CA GLY A 321 1.60 4.84 -6.82
C GLY A 321 0.88 4.82 -5.48
N LEU A 322 -0.42 4.54 -5.49
CA LEU A 322 -1.24 4.46 -4.29
C LEU A 322 -0.76 3.35 -3.33
N ILE A 323 -0.36 2.18 -3.84
CA ILE A 323 0.25 1.09 -3.06
C ILE A 323 1.59 1.53 -2.46
N LEU A 324 2.40 2.25 -3.23
CA LEU A 324 3.75 2.67 -2.87
C LEU A 324 3.78 3.94 -1.99
N ALA A 325 2.66 4.65 -1.85
CA ALA A 325 2.63 5.99 -1.30
C ALA A 325 3.19 6.07 0.13
N LEU A 326 2.73 5.17 1.00
CA LEU A 326 3.14 5.13 2.40
C LEU A 326 4.61 4.73 2.58
N PRO A 327 5.11 3.60 2.01
CA PRO A 327 6.51 3.24 2.17
C PRO A 327 7.44 4.27 1.53
N MET A 328 7.10 4.82 0.36
CA MET A 328 7.91 5.85 -0.28
C MET A 328 7.99 7.13 0.56
N THR A 329 6.85 7.58 1.09
CA THR A 329 6.82 8.76 1.98
C THR A 329 7.61 8.51 3.26
N ALA A 330 7.55 7.29 3.81
CA ALA A 330 8.31 6.92 4.99
C ALA A 330 9.83 6.95 4.73
N ILE A 331 10.29 6.47 3.57
CA ILE A 331 11.70 6.57 3.14
C ILE A 331 12.12 8.04 3.05
N ILE A 332 11.31 8.87 2.40
CA ILE A 332 11.56 10.32 2.27
C ILE A 332 11.69 10.96 3.66
N LYS A 333 10.78 10.61 4.58
CA LYS A 333 10.82 11.10 5.96
C LYS A 333 12.11 10.73 6.67
N VAL A 334 12.55 9.47 6.61
CA VAL A 334 13.82 9.03 7.21
C VAL A 334 15.01 9.84 6.68
N ILE A 335 15.01 10.13 5.37
CA ILE A 335 16.04 10.98 4.75
C ILE A 335 15.95 12.42 5.29
N PHE A 336 14.74 13.00 5.36
CA PHE A 336 14.53 14.35 5.86
C PHE A 336 14.96 14.52 7.32
N ASP A 337 14.65 13.54 8.17
CA ASP A 337 15.02 13.54 9.59
C ASP A 337 16.56 13.43 9.79
N SER A 338 17.25 12.85 8.81
CA SER A 338 18.70 12.62 8.84
C SER A 338 19.54 13.82 8.38
N VAL A 339 18.94 14.75 7.62
CA VAL A 339 19.60 15.94 7.08
C VAL A 339 19.12 17.18 7.84
N ASP A 340 20.04 17.90 8.50
CA ASP A 340 19.68 18.99 9.43
C ASP A 340 18.82 20.09 8.76
N ALA A 341 19.09 20.41 7.49
CA ALA A 341 18.32 21.38 6.72
C ALA A 341 16.89 20.90 6.36
N LEU A 342 16.64 19.58 6.36
CA LEU A 342 15.37 18.99 5.93
C LEU A 342 14.47 18.54 7.09
N LYS A 343 14.99 18.51 8.32
CA LYS A 343 14.24 18.15 9.54
C LYS A 343 12.88 18.87 9.69
N PRO A 344 12.73 20.17 9.38
CA PRO A 344 11.43 20.82 9.47
C PRO A 344 10.37 20.18 8.56
N TYR A 345 10.76 19.70 7.38
CA TYR A 345 9.84 19.02 6.46
C TYR A 345 9.52 17.60 6.94
N GLY A 346 10.49 16.89 7.51
CA GLY A 346 10.27 15.60 8.17
C GLY A 346 9.28 15.70 9.34
N PHE A 347 9.38 16.77 10.14
CA PHE A 347 8.45 17.08 11.22
C PHE A 347 7.00 17.27 10.74
N VAL A 348 6.78 17.97 9.61
CA VAL A 348 5.44 18.19 9.04
C VAL A 348 4.81 16.89 8.54
N ILE A 349 5.61 15.94 8.05
CA ILE A 349 5.15 14.60 7.64
C ILE A 349 4.87 13.73 8.87
N GLY A 350 5.65 13.90 9.93
CA GLY A 350 5.58 13.12 11.16
C GLY A 350 4.29 13.28 11.95
N GLU A 351 4.08 12.39 12.93
CA GLU A 351 3.06 12.60 13.96
C GLU A 351 3.41 13.80 14.83
N ALA A 352 2.43 14.65 15.13
CA ALA A 352 2.61 15.74 16.07
C ALA A 352 3.00 15.16 17.44
N GLU A 353 4.14 15.59 18.00
CA GLU A 353 4.51 15.24 19.36
C GLU A 353 3.34 15.55 20.30
N LYS A 354 2.91 14.57 21.11
CA LYS A 354 1.87 14.81 22.10
C LYS A 354 2.30 16.01 22.96
N PRO A 355 1.48 17.07 23.08
CA PRO A 355 1.85 18.22 23.89
C PRO A 355 2.18 17.72 25.29
N ARG A 356 3.33 18.18 25.80
CA ARG A 356 3.78 17.78 27.13
C ARG A 356 2.67 18.10 28.13
N PRO A 357 2.38 17.20 29.10
CA PRO A 357 1.35 17.49 30.09
C PRO A 357 1.71 18.82 30.79
N PRO A 358 0.72 19.68 31.06
CA PRO A 358 0.96 20.94 31.73
C PRO A 358 1.67 20.66 33.06
N ILE A 359 2.78 21.36 33.27
CA ILE A 359 3.59 21.24 34.48
C ILE A 359 2.73 21.68 35.67
N LYS A 360 2.31 20.74 36.51
CA LYS A 360 1.49 21.05 37.70
C LYS A 360 2.34 21.42 38.91
N ASN A 361 3.59 20.96 38.95
CA ASN A 361 4.52 21.23 40.03
C ASN A 361 5.98 21.22 39.55
N LEU A 362 6.88 21.70 40.42
CA LEU A 362 8.32 21.79 40.16
C LEU A 362 8.98 20.43 39.89
N GLN A 363 8.38 19.35 40.40
CA GLN A 363 8.88 18.00 40.21
C GLN A 363 8.60 17.48 38.80
N GLU A 364 7.39 17.71 38.28
CA GLU A 364 7.06 17.47 36.86
C GLU A 364 7.87 18.38 35.92
N LEU A 365 8.19 19.61 36.35
CA LEU A 365 9.12 20.46 35.60
C LEU A 365 10.51 19.83 35.53
N ALA A 366 11.05 19.40 36.67
CA ALA A 366 12.37 18.78 36.78
C ALA A 366 12.46 17.49 35.94
N ASP A 367 11.41 16.68 35.94
CA ASP A 367 11.33 15.44 35.15
C ASP A 367 11.25 15.70 33.64
N GLN A 368 10.66 16.82 33.22
CA GLN A 368 10.57 17.23 31.82
C GLN A 368 11.78 18.02 31.31
N LEU A 369 12.70 18.42 32.19
CA LEU A 369 13.90 19.16 31.82
C LEU A 369 14.93 18.22 31.14
N PRO A 370 15.60 18.67 30.07
CA PRO A 370 16.66 17.89 29.44
C PRO A 370 17.76 17.57 30.46
N LYS A 371 18.34 16.36 30.42
CA LYS A 371 19.35 15.88 31.40
C LYS A 371 20.54 16.84 31.64
N ARG A 372 20.81 17.76 30.70
CA ARG A 372 21.82 18.82 30.85
C ARG A 372 21.41 19.91 31.84
N ALA A 373 20.12 20.28 31.90
CA ALA A 373 19.60 21.28 32.83
C ALA A 373 19.56 20.75 34.29
N MET A 374 19.24 19.47 34.49
CA MET A 374 19.29 18.84 35.83
C MET A 374 20.70 18.80 36.45
N LYS A 375 21.75 18.84 35.62
CA LYS A 375 23.14 18.87 36.13
C LYS A 375 23.54 20.23 36.68
N VAL A 376 22.93 21.32 36.22
CA VAL A 376 23.27 22.68 36.67
C VAL A 376 22.70 22.93 38.07
N GLY A 377 21.46 22.51 38.34
CA GLY A 377 20.84 22.70 39.66
C GLY A 377 21.51 21.93 40.80
N LYS A 378 22.13 20.77 40.53
CA LYS A 378 22.87 20.00 41.55
C LYS A 378 24.22 20.59 41.95
N VAL A 379 24.73 21.58 41.21
CA VAL A 379 26.00 22.24 41.53
C VAL A 379 25.78 23.38 42.53
N GLU A 380 24.59 23.98 42.57
CA GLU A 380 24.28 25.10 43.49
C GLU A 380 23.85 24.65 44.90
N GLU A 381 23.35 23.43 45.09
CA GLU A 381 22.97 22.89 46.42
C GLU A 381 24.16 22.44 47.29
N LYS A 382 25.41 22.69 46.86
CA LYS A 382 26.61 22.17 47.52
C LYS A 382 27.44 23.19 48.31
N ASN A 383 26.87 24.34 48.66
CA ASN A 383 27.49 25.32 49.55
C ASN A 383 26.73 25.48 50.86
#